data_AF-A0A7G6X2V4-F1
#
_entry.id   AF-A0A7G6X2V4-F1
#
_cell.length_a   1.000
_cell.length_b   1.000
_cell.length_c   1.000
_cell.angle_alpha   90.00
_cell.angle_beta   90.00
_cell.angle_gamma   90.00
#
_symmetry.space_group_name_H-M   'P 1'
#
loop_
_entity.id
_entity.type
_entity.pdbx_description
1 polymer ?
#
loop_
_entity_poly.entity_id
_entity_poly.type
_entity_poly.pdbx_seq_one_letter_code
_entity_poly.pdbx_strand_id
1 'polypeptide(L)'
;MTAKFPSGSTMVRTAMGALGIGVGLWGLRLLLQAVTGGALLRLPLWLGGAVVVDDFLLMPFAIIAGFLLTRWSIGPDRHRLVTTVRTTILYVGITTLIAIPLLIRQGKGVNPTVLSRNYLLDWLLLEATIVVVGVLVAIVQRRRFTFRRSRASSGLIGGR
;
A
#
# COMPACT_ATOMS: atom_id res chain seq x y z
N MET A 1 -26.04 -12.82 48.87
CA MET A 1 -24.88 -12.77 47.95
C MET A 1 -25.41 -12.89 46.52
N THR A 2 -25.49 -11.80 45.76
CA THR A 2 -25.98 -11.80 44.37
C THR A 2 -24.80 -11.79 43.41
N ALA A 3 -24.67 -12.83 42.58
CA ALA A 3 -23.64 -12.93 41.56
C ALA A 3 -23.93 -11.90 40.45
N LYS A 4 -22.97 -10.98 40.22
CA LYS A 4 -23.07 -9.96 39.17
C LYS A 4 -22.65 -10.60 37.84
N PHE A 5 -23.62 -10.97 37.02
CA PHE A 5 -23.33 -11.50 35.68
C PHE A 5 -22.62 -10.42 34.83
N PRO A 6 -21.54 -10.77 34.11
CA PRO A 6 -20.84 -9.82 33.25
C PRO A 6 -21.78 -9.34 32.13
N SER A 7 -21.75 -8.04 31.84
CA SER A 7 -22.51 -7.47 30.72
C SER A 7 -22.06 -8.10 29.40
N GLY A 8 -22.94 -8.15 28.40
CA GLY A 8 -22.63 -8.75 27.09
C GLY A 8 -21.37 -8.18 26.43
N SER A 9 -21.07 -6.89 26.63
CA SER A 9 -19.83 -6.25 26.18
C SER A 9 -18.58 -6.76 26.91
N THR A 10 -18.67 -7.03 28.21
CA THR A 10 -17.57 -7.62 28.99
C THR A 10 -17.29 -9.04 28.51
N MET A 11 -18.35 -9.83 28.27
CA MET A 11 -18.21 -11.20 27.76
C MET A 11 -17.56 -11.23 26.38
N VAL A 12 -17.98 -10.36 25.46
CA VAL A 12 -17.37 -10.24 24.12
C VAL A 12 -15.90 -9.83 24.20
N ARG A 13 -15.55 -8.83 25.03
CA ARG A 13 -14.16 -8.39 25.20
C ARG A 13 -13.27 -9.49 25.77
N THR A 14 -13.77 -10.22 26.78
CA THR A 14 -13.05 -11.36 27.36
C THR A 14 -12.89 -12.49 26.34
N ALA A 15 -13.93 -12.80 25.56
CA ALA A 15 -13.85 -13.82 24.52
C ALA A 15 -12.85 -13.44 23.42
N MET A 16 -12.86 -12.19 22.95
CA MET A 16 -11.88 -11.70 21.97
C MET A 16 -10.45 -11.73 22.53
N GLY A 17 -10.27 -11.33 23.81
CA GLY A 17 -8.98 -11.40 24.48
C GLY A 17 -8.46 -12.83 24.60
N ALA A 18 -9.32 -13.76 25.05
CA ALA A 18 -8.98 -15.17 25.17
C ALA A 18 -8.66 -15.81 23.80
N LEU A 19 -9.44 -15.50 22.77
CA LEU A 19 -9.19 -15.94 21.40
C LEU A 19 -7.86 -15.39 20.87
N GLY A 20 -7.59 -14.11 21.07
CA GLY A 20 -6.33 -13.48 20.65
C GLY A 20 -5.11 -14.11 21.34
N ILE A 21 -5.19 -14.35 22.65
CA ILE A 21 -4.15 -15.05 23.40
C ILE A 21 -3.97 -16.48 22.88
N GLY A 22 -5.07 -17.22 22.66
CA GLY A 22 -5.03 -18.58 22.14
C GLY A 22 -4.35 -18.67 20.77
N VAL A 23 -4.74 -17.79 19.84
CA VAL A 23 -4.11 -17.68 18.51
C VAL A 23 -2.64 -17.26 18.62
N GLY A 24 -2.31 -16.30 19.50
CA GLY A 24 -0.95 -15.85 19.73
C GLY A 24 -0.03 -16.95 20.26
N LEU A 25 -0.48 -17.71 21.26
CA LEU A 25 0.27 -18.84 21.82
C LEU A 25 0.42 -19.98 20.81
N TRP A 26 -0.63 -20.25 20.03
CA TRP A 26 -0.57 -21.22 18.94
C TRP A 26 0.47 -20.82 17.89
N GLY A 27 0.46 -19.55 17.46
CA GLY A 27 1.44 -18.99 16.53
C GLY A 27 2.87 -19.04 17.08
N LEU A 28 3.05 -18.70 18.37
CA LEU A 28 4.35 -18.78 19.03
C LEU A 28 4.89 -20.21 19.06
N ARG A 29 4.03 -21.19 19.36
CA ARG A 29 4.41 -22.61 19.33
C ARG A 29 4.86 -23.03 17.92
N LEU A 30 4.12 -22.65 16.89
CA LEU A 30 4.50 -22.95 15.50
C LEU A 30 5.82 -22.29 15.12
N LEU A 31 6.05 -21.03 15.54
CA LEU A 31 7.29 -20.32 15.30
C LEU A 31 8.49 -21.05 15.93
N LEU A 32 8.36 -21.46 17.19
CA LEU A 32 9.43 -22.18 17.90
C LEU A 32 9.72 -23.56 17.31
N GLN A 33 8.72 -24.19 16.68
CA GLN A 33 8.90 -25.47 15.98
C GLN A 33 9.51 -25.30 14.59
N ALA A 34 9.23 -24.18 13.90
CA ALA A 34 9.65 -23.95 12.52
C ALA A 34 11.04 -23.30 12.39
N VAL A 35 11.50 -22.58 13.42
CA VAL A 35 12.69 -21.72 13.34
C VAL A 35 13.86 -22.34 14.13
N THR A 36 15.04 -22.40 13.52
CA THR A 36 16.26 -22.88 14.19
C THR A 36 16.77 -21.88 15.24
N GLY A 37 17.52 -22.34 16.25
CA GLY A 37 17.96 -21.51 17.37
C GLY A 37 18.68 -20.21 16.96
N GLY A 38 19.54 -20.25 15.93
CA GLY A 38 20.22 -19.05 15.42
C GLY A 38 19.30 -18.06 14.71
N ALA A 39 18.17 -18.51 14.16
CA ALA A 39 17.20 -17.66 13.49
C ALA A 39 16.24 -16.98 14.49
N LEU A 40 16.08 -17.51 15.71
CA LEU A 40 15.30 -16.87 16.77
C LEU A 40 15.90 -15.54 17.23
N LEU A 41 17.23 -15.36 17.15
CA LEU A 41 17.89 -14.07 17.41
C LEU A 41 17.75 -13.10 16.23
N ARG A 42 17.83 -13.62 15.00
CA ARG A 42 17.73 -12.80 13.78
C ARG A 42 16.32 -12.25 13.55
N LEU A 43 15.30 -12.98 13.99
CA LEU A 43 13.90 -12.62 13.82
C LEU A 43 13.55 -11.26 14.48
N PRO A 44 13.80 -11.02 15.78
CA PRO A 44 13.51 -9.73 16.41
C PRO A 44 14.38 -8.60 15.84
N LEU A 45 15.62 -8.87 15.44
CA LEU A 45 16.46 -7.91 14.73
C LEU A 45 15.86 -7.50 13.38
N TRP A 46 15.32 -8.47 12.63
CA TRP A 46 14.66 -8.21 11.35
C TRP A 46 13.33 -7.47 11.54
N LEU A 47 12.50 -7.89 12.51
CA LEU A 47 11.25 -7.21 12.84
C LEU A 47 11.49 -5.79 13.32
N GLY A 48 12.46 -5.59 14.22
CA GLY A 48 12.86 -4.27 14.69
C GLY A 48 13.40 -3.40 13.56
N GLY A 49 14.25 -3.97 12.70
CA GLY A 49 14.74 -3.28 11.50
C GLY A 49 13.61 -2.87 10.56
N ALA A 50 12.60 -3.74 10.35
CA ALA A 50 11.43 -3.44 9.54
C ALA A 50 10.62 -2.27 10.11
N VAL A 51 10.35 -2.26 11.43
CA VAL A 51 9.65 -1.15 12.11
C VAL A 51 10.43 0.14 11.98
N VAL A 52 11.75 0.11 12.21
CA VAL A 52 12.60 1.31 12.09
C VAL A 52 12.58 1.84 10.66
N VAL A 53 12.70 0.98 9.65
CA VAL A 53 12.61 1.41 8.25
C VAL A 53 11.22 1.98 7.93
N ASP A 54 10.15 1.38 8.45
CA ASP A 54 8.79 1.89 8.22
C ASP A 54 8.59 3.28 8.84
N ASP A 55 8.86 3.41 10.14
CA ASP A 55 8.59 4.63 10.91
C ASP A 55 9.52 5.79 10.55
N PHE A 56 10.79 5.51 10.22
CA PHE A 56 11.79 6.56 10.01
C PHE A 56 12.14 6.81 8.54
N LEU A 57 11.84 5.89 7.63
CA LEU A 57 12.07 6.10 6.19
C LEU A 57 10.77 6.17 5.42
N LEU A 58 9.91 5.15 5.51
CA LEU A 58 8.71 5.07 4.68
C LEU A 58 7.67 6.11 5.07
N MET A 59 7.38 6.27 6.37
CA MET A 59 6.40 7.24 6.86
C MET A 59 6.81 8.68 6.56
N PRO A 60 8.03 9.16 6.88
CA PRO A 60 8.43 10.52 6.56
C PRO A 60 8.45 10.78 5.06
N PHE A 61 8.93 9.81 4.27
CA PHE A 61 8.92 9.92 2.81
C PHE A 61 7.50 10.04 2.25
N ALA A 62 6.56 9.22 2.73
CA ALA A 62 5.15 9.27 2.33
C ALA A 62 4.50 10.61 2.70
N ILE A 63 4.81 11.16 3.88
CA ILE A 63 4.32 12.47 4.32
C ILE A 63 4.89 13.57 3.42
N ILE A 64 6.21 13.58 3.17
CA ILE A 64 6.86 14.58 2.31
C ILE A 64 6.29 14.52 0.90
N ALA A 65 6.16 13.32 0.32
CA ALA A 65 5.60 13.13 -1.01
C ALA A 65 4.14 13.62 -1.08
N GLY A 66 3.32 13.27 -0.07
CA GLY A 66 1.94 13.73 0.04
C GLY A 66 1.83 15.25 0.20
N PHE A 67 2.71 15.86 0.99
CA PHE A 67 2.79 17.31 1.17
C PHE A 67 3.18 18.02 -0.12
N LEU A 68 4.26 17.57 -0.78
CA LEU A 68 4.77 18.17 -2.01
C LEU A 68 3.71 18.10 -3.12
N LEU A 69 3.01 16.97 -3.20
CA LEU A 69 1.93 16.74 -4.15
C LEU A 69 0.70 17.61 -3.86
N THR A 70 0.36 17.79 -2.58
CA THR A 70 -0.73 18.68 -2.15
C THR A 70 -0.39 20.14 -2.48
N ARG A 71 0.84 20.57 -2.22
CA ARG A 71 1.33 21.92 -2.57
C ARG A 71 1.27 22.16 -4.08
N TRP A 72 1.60 21.15 -4.88
CA TRP A 72 1.51 21.22 -6.34
C TRP A 72 0.07 21.28 -6.87
N SER A 73 -0.91 20.93 -6.03
CA SER A 73 -2.34 20.87 -6.36
C SER A 73 -3.11 22.17 -6.15
N ILE A 74 -2.53 23.23 -5.58
CA ILE A 74 -3.21 24.48 -5.20
C ILE A 74 -3.47 25.39 -6.44
N GLY A 75 -3.85 24.79 -7.57
CA GLY A 75 -4.16 25.49 -8.82
C GLY A 75 -5.63 25.27 -9.23
N PRO A 76 -6.34 26.28 -9.78
CA PRO A 76 -7.79 26.25 -10.04
C PRO A 76 -8.33 25.12 -10.95
N ASP A 77 -7.47 24.33 -11.58
CA ASP A 77 -7.87 23.23 -12.48
C ASP A 77 -7.07 21.92 -12.25
N ARG A 78 -6.26 21.83 -11.18
CA ARG A 78 -5.25 20.76 -11.01
C ARG A 78 -5.69 19.58 -10.14
N HIS A 79 -6.76 19.71 -9.38
CA HIS A 79 -7.16 18.73 -8.36
C HIS A 79 -7.34 17.30 -8.90
N ARG A 80 -8.01 17.09 -10.04
CA ARG A 80 -8.24 15.73 -10.58
C ARG A 80 -6.98 15.08 -11.14
N LEU A 81 -6.12 15.86 -11.79
CA LEU A 81 -4.83 15.39 -12.30
C LEU A 81 -3.91 15.00 -11.14
N VAL A 82 -3.90 15.79 -10.08
CA VAL A 82 -3.14 15.50 -8.85
C VAL A 82 -3.63 14.22 -8.20
N THR A 83 -4.93 13.99 -8.09
CA THR A 83 -5.46 12.72 -7.55
C THR A 83 -5.00 11.52 -8.37
N THR A 84 -5.04 11.63 -9.70
CA THR A 84 -4.59 10.56 -10.61
C THR A 84 -3.10 10.27 -10.44
N VAL A 85 -2.27 11.31 -10.43
CA VAL A 85 -0.82 11.19 -10.19
C VAL A 85 -0.54 10.58 -8.81
N ARG A 86 -1.28 11.02 -7.77
CA ARG A 86 -1.18 10.47 -6.41
C ARG A 86 -1.45 8.97 -6.40
N THR A 87 -2.56 8.56 -7.00
CA THR A 87 -2.93 7.13 -7.05
C THR A 87 -1.89 6.33 -7.80
N THR A 88 -1.41 6.81 -8.95
CA THR A 88 -0.40 6.11 -9.75
C THR A 88 0.90 5.92 -8.97
N ILE A 89 1.43 6.98 -8.35
CA ILE A 89 2.66 6.89 -7.53
C ILE A 89 2.48 5.93 -6.35
N LEU A 90 1.30 5.95 -5.71
CA LEU A 90 1.00 5.08 -4.57
C LEU A 90 0.95 3.60 -5.00
N TYR A 91 0.34 3.29 -6.15
CA TYR A 91 0.35 1.95 -6.70
C TYR A 91 1.77 1.49 -7.01
N VAL A 92 2.55 2.30 -7.73
CA VAL A 92 3.96 2.02 -8.05
C VAL A 92 4.78 1.73 -6.78
N GLY A 93 4.63 2.56 -5.76
CA GLY A 93 5.34 2.39 -4.49
C GLY A 93 4.98 1.08 -3.78
N ILE A 94 3.68 0.76 -3.70
CA ILE A 94 3.20 -0.47 -3.05
C ILE A 94 3.63 -1.71 -3.84
N THR A 95 3.48 -1.72 -5.16
CA THR A 95 3.89 -2.87 -6.00
C THR A 95 5.39 -3.09 -5.95
N THR A 96 6.18 -2.00 -5.91
CA THR A 96 7.62 -2.08 -5.68
C THR A 96 7.95 -2.68 -4.32
N LEU A 97 7.32 -2.23 -3.24
CA LEU A 97 7.58 -2.74 -1.88
C LEU A 97 7.28 -4.24 -1.76
N ILE A 98 6.19 -4.70 -2.40
CA ILE A 98 5.80 -6.11 -2.48
C ILE A 98 6.78 -6.91 -3.36
N ALA A 99 7.32 -6.30 -4.42
CA ALA A 99 8.24 -6.97 -5.35
C ALA A 99 9.64 -7.15 -4.77
N ILE A 100 10.12 -6.26 -3.88
CA ILE A 100 11.48 -6.29 -3.33
C ILE A 100 11.89 -7.68 -2.79
N PRO A 101 11.11 -8.36 -1.93
CA PRO A 101 11.48 -9.69 -1.44
C PRO A 101 11.60 -10.73 -2.55
N LEU A 102 10.75 -10.66 -3.58
CA LEU A 102 10.76 -11.57 -4.72
C LEU A 102 12.00 -11.34 -5.58
N LEU A 103 12.36 -10.07 -5.81
CA LEU A 103 13.56 -9.67 -6.55
C LEU A 103 14.85 -10.09 -5.82
N ILE A 104 14.92 -9.91 -4.50
CA ILE A 104 16.08 -10.32 -3.67
C ILE A 104 16.24 -11.86 -3.65
N ARG A 105 15.13 -12.60 -3.75
CA ARG A 105 15.09 -14.06 -3.72
C ARG A 105 15.21 -14.70 -5.11
N GLN A 106 15.19 -13.92 -6.18
CA GLN A 106 15.31 -14.41 -7.55
C GLN A 106 16.55 -15.31 -7.69
N GLY A 107 16.35 -16.50 -8.27
CA GLY A 107 17.42 -17.47 -8.51
C GLY A 107 17.91 -18.28 -7.28
N LYS A 108 17.38 -18.04 -6.07
CA LYS A 108 17.85 -18.70 -4.82
C LYS A 108 16.96 -19.85 -4.35
N GLY A 109 16.12 -20.43 -5.22
CA GLY A 109 15.12 -21.46 -4.85
C GLY A 109 15.42 -22.85 -5.40
N VAL A 110 15.23 -23.88 -4.58
CA VAL A 110 15.40 -25.31 -4.94
C VAL A 110 14.19 -25.90 -5.69
N ASN A 111 13.10 -25.13 -5.83
CA ASN A 111 11.83 -25.62 -6.37
C ASN A 111 11.78 -25.41 -7.90
N PRO A 112 11.82 -26.49 -8.71
CA PRO A 112 11.81 -26.41 -10.17
C PRO A 112 10.47 -25.97 -10.77
N THR A 113 9.42 -25.74 -9.98
CA THR A 113 8.19 -25.06 -10.45
C THR A 113 8.24 -23.54 -10.28
N VAL A 114 9.22 -23.01 -9.53
CA VAL A 114 9.55 -21.57 -9.42
C VAL A 114 10.56 -21.17 -10.53
N LEU A 115 10.81 -22.07 -11.49
CA LEU A 115 11.88 -22.03 -12.50
C LEU A 115 11.63 -20.98 -13.61
N SER A 116 12.65 -20.14 -13.82
CA SER A 116 12.86 -19.13 -14.88
C SER A 116 11.95 -17.91 -14.98
N ARG A 117 11.03 -17.67 -14.05
CA ARG A 117 10.24 -16.42 -14.12
C ARG A 117 11.16 -15.23 -13.82
N ASN A 118 11.30 -14.35 -14.81
CA ASN A 118 12.09 -13.13 -14.67
C ASN A 118 11.28 -12.11 -13.89
N TYR A 119 11.32 -12.21 -12.55
CA TYR A 119 10.56 -11.32 -11.65
C TYR A 119 10.86 -9.85 -11.90
N LEU A 120 12.10 -9.53 -12.29
CA LEU A 120 12.46 -8.16 -12.69
C LEU A 120 11.67 -7.70 -13.91
N LEU A 121 11.62 -8.52 -14.96
CA LEU A 121 10.88 -8.19 -16.18
C LEU A 121 9.37 -8.09 -15.92
N ASP A 122 8.80 -9.04 -15.18
CA ASP A 122 7.37 -9.00 -14.83
C ASP A 122 7.00 -7.80 -13.97
N TRP A 123 7.86 -7.44 -13.01
CA TRP A 123 7.68 -6.24 -12.19
C TRP A 123 7.79 -4.98 -13.05
N LEU A 124 8.80 -4.87 -13.92
CA LEU A 124 8.93 -3.73 -14.83
C LEU A 124 7.71 -3.59 -15.75
N LEU A 125 7.17 -4.70 -16.27
CA LEU A 125 5.95 -4.68 -17.08
C LEU A 125 4.74 -4.21 -16.27
N LEU A 126 4.61 -4.64 -15.02
CA LEU A 126 3.55 -4.17 -14.12
C LEU A 126 3.67 -2.67 -13.86
N GLU A 127 4.85 -2.19 -13.49
CA GLU A 127 5.11 -0.76 -13.24
C GLU A 127 4.85 0.08 -14.49
N ALA A 128 5.36 -0.35 -15.64
CA ALA A 128 5.11 0.30 -16.92
C ALA A 128 3.61 0.37 -17.23
N THR A 129 2.86 -0.70 -16.96
CA THR A 129 1.41 -0.73 -17.17
C THR A 129 0.70 0.29 -16.27
N ILE A 130 1.05 0.34 -14.98
CA ILE A 130 0.45 1.28 -14.01
C ILE A 130 0.72 2.73 -14.44
N VAL A 131 1.95 3.04 -14.86
CA VAL A 131 2.35 4.37 -15.34
C VAL A 131 1.61 4.73 -16.62
N VAL A 132 1.57 3.84 -17.62
CA VAL A 132 0.87 4.07 -18.90
C VAL A 132 -0.61 4.34 -18.66
N VAL A 133 -1.28 3.52 -17.83
CA VAL A 133 -2.69 3.73 -17.49
C VAL A 133 -2.90 5.06 -16.77
N GLY A 134 -2.05 5.41 -15.80
CA GLY A 134 -2.10 6.69 -15.10
C GLY A 134 -1.99 7.89 -16.04
N VAL A 135 -1.05 7.82 -17.00
CA VAL A 135 -0.85 8.86 -18.02
C VAL A 135 -2.06 8.96 -18.95
N LEU A 136 -2.59 7.84 -19.44
CA LEU A 136 -3.78 7.83 -20.31
C LEU A 136 -4.99 8.46 -19.61
N VAL A 137 -5.22 8.09 -18.36
CA VAL A 137 -6.30 8.67 -17.54
C VAL A 137 -6.10 10.18 -17.36
N ALA A 138 -4.87 10.64 -17.07
CA ALA A 138 -4.55 12.06 -16.95
C ALA A 138 -4.82 12.83 -18.26
N ILE A 139 -4.43 12.28 -19.41
CA ILE A 139 -4.68 12.88 -20.74
C ILE A 139 -6.19 12.99 -21.00
N VAL A 140 -6.96 11.93 -20.76
CA VAL A 140 -8.42 11.92 -20.98
C VAL A 140 -9.10 12.96 -20.08
N GLN A 141 -8.70 13.04 -18.81
CA GLN A 141 -9.24 14.05 -17.89
C GLN A 141 -8.95 15.47 -18.38
N ARG A 142 -7.70 15.75 -18.79
CA ARG A 142 -7.29 17.07 -19.30
C ARG A 142 -8.12 17.48 -20.52
N ARG A 143 -8.31 16.58 -21.48
CA ARG A 143 -9.13 16.85 -22.69
C ARG A 143 -10.58 17.15 -22.34
N ARG A 144 -11.18 16.40 -21.41
CA ARG A 144 -12.59 16.62 -20.98
C ARG A 144 -12.80 17.99 -20.30
N PHE A 145 -11.79 18.51 -19.59
CA PHE A 145 -11.86 19.86 -19.01
C PHE A 145 -11.84 20.97 -20.06
N THR A 146 -10.96 20.86 -21.06
CA THR A 146 -10.88 21.85 -22.16
C THR A 146 -12.21 21.94 -22.92
N PHE A 147 -12.83 20.80 -23.27
CA PHE A 147 -14.11 20.78 -23.98
C PHE A 147 -15.29 21.37 -23.17
N ARG A 148 -15.30 21.19 -21.85
CA ARG A 148 -16.35 21.76 -20.97
C ARG A 148 -16.27 23.29 -20.89
N ARG A 149 -15.07 23.85 -20.85
CA ARG A 149 -14.86 25.31 -20.76
C ARG A 149 -15.31 26.03 -22.04
N SER A 150 -15.03 25.44 -23.20
CA SER A 150 -15.47 25.99 -24.50
C SER A 150 -16.99 26.01 -24.66
N ARG A 151 -17.72 25.02 -24.15
CA ARG A 151 -19.21 25.04 -24.18
C ARG A 151 -19.82 26.11 -23.28
N ALA A 152 -19.21 26.37 -22.11
CA ALA A 152 -19.69 27.40 -21.18
C ALA A 152 -19.51 28.82 -21.74
N SER A 153 -18.42 29.07 -22.49
CA SER A 153 -18.21 30.37 -23.15
C SER A 153 -19.15 30.62 -24.33
N SER A 154 -19.56 29.56 -25.05
CA SER A 154 -20.50 29.69 -26.18
C SER A 154 -21.94 29.98 -25.75
N GLY A 155 -22.36 29.49 -24.57
CA GLY A 155 -23.70 29.74 -24.04
C GLY A 155 -23.95 31.16 -23.54
N LEU A 156 -22.90 31.90 -23.19
CA LEU A 156 -22.98 33.29 -22.73
C LEU A 156 -23.20 34.31 -23.86
N ILE A 157 -23.01 33.92 -25.12
CA ILE A 157 -23.15 34.81 -26.28
C ILE A 157 -24.56 34.73 -26.90
N GLY A 158 -25.34 33.70 -26.58
CA GLY A 158 -26.67 33.47 -27.16
C GLY A 158 -27.87 33.98 -26.35
N GLY A 159 -27.65 34.65 -25.22
CA GLY A 159 -28.71 35.19 -24.37
C GLY A 159 -28.89 36.69 -24.55
N ARG A 160 -29.63 37.11 -25.58
CA ARG A 160 -30.29 38.41 -25.66
C ARG A 160 -31.72 38.20 -26.10
#